data_AF-A0A7C4TPW1-F1
#
_entry.id   AF-A0A7C4TPW1-F1
#
_cell.length_a   1.000
_cell.length_b   1.000
_cell.length_c   1.000
_cell.angle_alpha   90.00
_cell.angle_beta   90.00
_cell.angle_gamma   90.00
#
_symmetry.space_group_name_H-M   'P 1'
#
loop_
_entity.id
_entity.type
_entity.pdbx_description
1 polymer ?
#
loop_
_entity_poly.entity_id
_entity_poly.type
_entity_poly.pdbx_seq_one_letter_code
_entity_poly.pdbx_strand_id
1 'polypeptide(L)'
;MSQYGAKGRAQAGHDYKKILKYYYKVDVKIQDGFPSKIKVSGHGEMDFQKYLYGLAEMPSDWPSDALKAQAIAGRTYAYSYAKAGKTICITESCQVFSKSKSDNPPSAWKKAVDDTKSMILNNPTNSQYSSTTGGYLNQSGWDVSGKWPQDSYEKKAGSPWFYKAWYTQTYRDNSSTCGRSTPWLNKEEMADIVNAWKVWRKG
;
A
#
# COMPACT_ATOMS: atom_id res chain seq x y z
N MET A 1 -3.90 0.89 -0.71
CA MET A 1 -3.02 0.53 -1.84
C MET A 1 -2.00 -0.51 -1.42
N SER A 2 -1.71 -1.49 -2.27
CA SER A 2 -0.56 -2.38 -2.10
C SER A 2 0.70 -1.74 -2.68
N GLN A 3 1.80 -1.68 -1.92
CA GLN A 3 3.07 -1.16 -2.42
C GLN A 3 3.67 -2.10 -3.47
N TYR A 4 3.72 -3.40 -3.21
CA TYR A 4 4.18 -4.38 -4.20
C TYR A 4 3.24 -4.47 -5.40
N GLY A 5 1.93 -4.34 -5.20
CA GLY A 5 0.98 -4.28 -6.31
C GLY A 5 1.18 -3.02 -7.16
N ALA A 6 1.43 -1.86 -6.54
CA ALA A 6 1.78 -0.63 -7.25
C ALA A 6 3.09 -0.78 -8.03
N LYS A 7 4.12 -1.44 -7.46
CA LYS A 7 5.35 -1.81 -8.17
C LYS A 7 5.04 -2.66 -9.39
N GLY A 8 4.27 -3.74 -9.24
CA GLY A 8 3.91 -4.64 -10.34
C GLY A 8 3.13 -3.93 -11.45
N ARG A 9 2.19 -3.04 -11.08
CA ARG A 9 1.44 -2.21 -12.02
C ARG A 9 2.34 -1.23 -12.77
N ALA A 10 3.27 -0.58 -12.08
CA ALA A 10 4.23 0.33 -12.70
C ALA A 10 5.18 -0.43 -13.65
N GLN A 11 5.64 -1.63 -13.27
CA GLN A 11 6.44 -2.51 -14.14
C GLN A 11 5.66 -2.95 -15.40
N ALA A 12 4.33 -3.03 -15.31
CA ALA A 12 3.44 -3.27 -16.45
C ALA A 12 3.08 -2.00 -17.25
N GLY A 13 3.73 -0.86 -16.98
CA GLY A 13 3.55 0.39 -17.73
C GLY A 13 2.38 1.25 -17.27
N HIS A 14 1.78 0.99 -16.10
CA HIS A 14 0.77 1.88 -15.54
C HIS A 14 1.42 3.11 -14.90
N ASP A 15 1.00 4.30 -15.32
CA ASP A 15 1.39 5.54 -14.65
C ASP A 15 0.78 5.64 -13.24
N TYR A 16 1.32 6.55 -12.44
CA TYR A 16 0.87 6.76 -11.05
C TYR A 16 -0.63 7.11 -10.95
N LYS A 17 -1.23 7.78 -11.94
CA LYS A 17 -2.67 8.13 -11.91
C LYS A 17 -3.52 6.88 -12.08
N LYS A 18 -3.17 6.00 -13.03
CA LYS A 18 -3.84 4.71 -13.24
C LYS A 18 -3.71 3.81 -12.01
N ILE A 19 -2.52 3.78 -11.40
CA ILE A 19 -2.27 3.03 -10.15
C ILE A 19 -3.22 3.55 -9.05
N LEU A 20 -3.19 4.85 -8.76
CA LEU A 20 -4.00 5.43 -7.70
C LEU A 20 -5.50 5.29 -7.94
N LYS A 21 -5.95 5.50 -9.19
CA LYS A 21 -7.36 5.31 -9.59
C LYS A 21 -7.81 3.88 -9.36
N TYR A 22 -6.94 2.90 -9.65
CA TYR A 22 -7.26 1.49 -9.39
C TYR A 22 -7.45 1.23 -7.89
N TYR A 23 -6.54 1.68 -7.03
CA TYR A 23 -6.57 1.38 -5.59
C TYR A 23 -7.58 2.19 -4.78
N TYR A 24 -7.83 3.45 -5.14
CA TYR A 24 -8.61 4.37 -4.33
C TYR A 24 -9.93 4.79 -4.96
N LYS A 25 -10.20 4.38 -6.20
CA LYS A 25 -11.41 4.70 -6.98
C LYS A 25 -11.69 6.20 -7.11
N VAL A 26 -10.65 7.01 -6.96
CA VAL A 26 -10.71 8.47 -7.10
C VAL A 26 -9.54 8.94 -7.95
N ASP A 27 -9.74 10.09 -8.61
CA ASP A 27 -8.68 10.74 -9.37
C ASP A 27 -7.75 11.56 -8.45
N VAL A 28 -6.57 11.88 -8.98
CA VAL A 28 -5.62 12.81 -8.37
C VAL A 28 -6.04 14.24 -8.68
N LYS A 29 -5.99 15.11 -7.68
CA LYS A 29 -6.20 16.56 -7.85
C LYS A 29 -5.00 17.36 -7.37
N ILE A 30 -4.89 18.58 -7.89
CA ILE A 30 -4.04 19.61 -7.28
C ILE A 30 -4.77 20.14 -6.04
N GLN A 31 -4.03 20.32 -4.96
CA GLN A 31 -4.51 20.90 -3.72
C GLN A 31 -3.64 22.09 -3.38
N ASP A 32 -4.28 23.16 -2.91
CA ASP A 32 -3.59 24.33 -2.36
C ASP A 32 -3.78 24.39 -0.84
N GLY A 33 -3.02 25.27 -0.18
CA GLY A 33 -3.13 25.49 1.26
C GLY A 33 -2.66 24.30 2.08
N PHE A 34 -1.55 23.68 1.69
CA PHE A 34 -0.85 22.75 2.57
C PHE A 34 -0.37 23.51 3.81
N PRO A 35 -0.50 22.91 5.01
CA PRO A 35 0.09 23.48 6.19
C PRO A 35 1.61 23.47 6.05
N SER A 36 2.26 24.53 6.54
CA SER A 36 3.72 24.63 6.51
C SER A 36 4.38 23.59 7.44
N LYS A 37 3.71 23.24 8.53
CA LYS A 37 4.18 22.29 9.53
C LYS A 37 3.16 21.19 9.81
N ILE A 38 3.67 20.06 10.28
CA ILE A 38 2.88 18.94 10.80
C ILE A 38 3.45 18.44 12.12
N LYS A 39 2.58 17.88 12.95
CA LYS A 39 2.96 17.24 14.21
C LYS A 39 3.21 15.76 13.99
N VAL A 40 4.43 15.31 14.29
CA VAL A 40 4.85 13.92 14.16
C VAL A 40 5.21 13.40 15.55
N SER A 41 4.57 12.30 15.96
CA SER A 41 4.81 11.69 17.27
C SER A 41 6.30 11.31 17.42
N GLY A 42 6.91 11.67 18.55
CA GLY A 42 8.34 11.44 18.80
C GLY A 42 9.31 12.42 18.12
N HIS A 43 8.85 13.27 17.20
CA HIS A 43 9.69 14.23 16.48
C HIS A 43 9.23 15.70 16.58
N GLY A 44 8.04 15.95 17.15
CA GLY A 44 7.50 17.30 17.33
C GLY A 44 6.94 17.89 16.03
N GLU A 45 6.98 19.21 15.91
CA GLU A 45 6.57 19.90 14.69
C GLU A 45 7.70 19.94 13.66
N MET A 46 7.39 19.58 12.42
CA MET A 46 8.35 19.64 11.31
C MET A 46 7.69 20.14 10.02
N ASP A 47 8.53 20.57 9.08
CA ASP A 47 8.08 21.00 7.76
C ASP A 47 7.35 19.86 7.01
N PHE A 48 6.20 20.19 6.42
CA PHE A 48 5.34 19.22 5.74
C PHE A 48 6.07 18.50 4.60
N GLN A 49 6.89 19.21 3.83
CA GLN A 49 7.65 18.61 2.73
C GLN A 49 8.78 17.72 3.25
N LYS A 50 9.52 18.16 4.28
CA LYS A 50 10.55 17.33 4.92
C LYS A 50 10.00 16.04 5.47
N TYR A 51 8.77 16.06 6.02
CA TYR A 51 8.11 14.84 6.44
C TYR A 51 7.95 13.83 5.29
N LEU A 52 7.48 14.28 4.12
CA LEU A 52 7.30 13.41 2.95
C LEU A 52 8.61 12.81 2.46
N TYR A 53 9.72 13.54 2.53
CA TYR A 53 11.05 12.98 2.24
C TYR A 53 11.43 11.85 3.20
N GLY A 54 10.99 11.91 4.45
CA GLY A 54 11.25 10.91 5.48
C GLY A 54 10.39 9.66 5.43
N LEU A 55 9.36 9.59 4.57
CA LEU A 55 8.53 8.38 4.42
C LEU A 55 9.39 7.24 3.87
N ALA A 56 9.67 6.23 4.70
CA ALA A 56 10.69 5.21 4.46
C ALA A 56 10.10 3.86 4.03
N GLU A 57 9.15 3.89 3.09
CA GLU A 57 8.25 2.76 2.83
C GLU A 57 8.61 1.95 1.57
N MET A 58 9.16 2.60 0.53
CA MET A 58 9.52 1.93 -0.74
C MET A 58 11.02 2.07 -1.04
N PRO A 59 11.69 0.98 -1.49
CA PRO A 59 13.05 1.04 -2.02
C PRO A 59 13.17 2.02 -3.19
N SER A 60 14.30 2.73 -3.26
CA SER A 60 14.47 3.85 -4.20
C SER A 60 14.79 3.41 -5.64
N ASP A 61 15.10 2.14 -5.84
CA ASP A 61 15.27 1.48 -7.14
C ASP A 61 13.93 1.02 -7.76
N TRP A 62 12.82 1.17 -7.04
CA TRP A 62 11.50 0.84 -7.58
C TRP A 62 11.06 1.83 -8.67
N PRO A 63 10.15 1.42 -9.58
CA PRO A 63 9.70 2.26 -10.68
C PRO A 63 9.18 3.62 -10.21
N SER A 64 9.51 4.68 -10.96
CA SER A 64 9.17 6.06 -10.59
C SER A 64 7.67 6.25 -10.35
N ASP A 65 6.80 5.65 -11.16
CA ASP A 65 5.34 5.73 -11.00
C ASP A 65 4.83 5.08 -9.71
N ALA A 66 5.49 4.02 -9.23
CA ALA A 66 5.17 3.42 -7.94
C ALA A 66 5.55 4.36 -6.79
N LEU A 67 6.74 4.99 -6.86
CA LEU A 67 7.18 6.00 -5.89
C LEU A 67 6.26 7.22 -5.88
N LYS A 68 5.83 7.70 -7.05
CA LYS A 68 4.89 8.82 -7.21
C LYS A 68 3.53 8.49 -6.61
N ALA A 69 3.01 7.28 -6.85
CA ALA A 69 1.76 6.83 -6.24
C ALA A 69 1.84 6.86 -4.71
N GLN A 70 2.93 6.34 -4.14
CA GLN A 70 3.16 6.37 -2.69
C GLN A 70 3.32 7.79 -2.14
N ALA A 71 4.04 8.67 -2.83
CA ALA A 71 4.20 10.06 -2.42
C ALA A 71 2.83 10.78 -2.35
N ILE A 72 1.95 10.56 -3.33
CA ILE A 72 0.61 11.15 -3.36
C ILE A 72 -0.28 10.55 -2.25
N ALA A 73 -0.27 9.23 -2.07
CA ALA A 73 -1.03 8.57 -1.00
C ALA A 73 -0.57 9.05 0.39
N GLY A 74 0.73 9.06 0.65
CA GLY A 74 1.33 9.56 1.89
C GLY A 74 1.02 11.04 2.14
N ARG A 75 1.12 11.88 1.09
CA ARG A 75 0.75 13.30 1.17
C ARG A 75 -0.72 13.51 1.51
N THR A 76 -1.59 12.71 0.90
CA THR A 76 -3.04 12.75 1.17
C THR A 76 -3.33 12.45 2.64
N TYR A 77 -2.68 11.41 3.18
CA TYR A 77 -2.81 11.05 4.60
C TYR A 77 -2.33 12.17 5.52
N ALA A 78 -1.11 12.67 5.28
CA ALA A 78 -0.52 13.75 6.07
C ALA A 78 -1.38 15.03 6.05
N TYR A 79 -1.92 15.38 4.88
CA TYR A 79 -2.82 16.51 4.71
C TYR A 79 -4.10 16.36 5.52
N SER A 80 -4.75 15.19 5.48
CA SER A 80 -5.96 14.90 6.29
C SER A 80 -5.71 15.02 7.78
N TYR A 81 -4.57 14.51 8.27
CA TYR A 81 -4.22 14.59 9.69
C TYR A 81 -3.93 16.01 10.13
N ALA A 82 -3.15 16.75 9.34
CA ALA A 82 -2.80 18.13 9.66
C ALA A 82 -4.04 19.05 9.63
N LYS A 83 -4.96 18.87 8.66
CA LYS A 83 -6.25 19.57 8.62
C LYS A 83 -7.13 19.28 9.84
N ALA A 84 -7.08 18.06 10.37
CA ALA A 84 -7.79 17.67 11.57
C ALA A 84 -7.07 18.09 12.87
N GLY A 85 -5.92 18.77 12.80
CA GLY A 85 -5.10 19.13 13.97
C GLY A 85 -4.52 17.92 14.71
N LYS A 86 -4.50 16.74 14.06
CA LYS A 86 -4.05 15.48 14.67
C LYS A 86 -2.55 15.30 14.49
N THR A 87 -1.93 14.69 15.50
CA THR A 87 -0.53 14.23 15.42
C THR A 87 -0.47 12.93 14.62
N ILE A 88 0.42 12.87 13.63
CA ILE A 88 0.70 11.65 12.89
C ILE A 88 1.50 10.71 13.81
N CYS A 89 0.99 9.49 13.99
CA CYS A 89 1.77 8.46 14.67
C CYS A 89 2.82 7.86 13.73
N ILE A 90 3.95 7.39 14.26
CA ILE A 90 5.07 6.84 13.46
C ILE A 90 5.27 5.33 13.66
N THR A 91 4.33 4.70 14.35
CA THR A 91 4.29 3.25 14.57
C THR A 91 3.77 2.53 13.32
N GLU A 92 3.91 1.20 13.28
CA GLU A 92 3.37 0.33 12.21
C GLU A 92 1.87 0.57 11.94
N SER A 93 1.15 1.16 12.90
CA SER A 93 -0.26 1.53 12.78
C SER A 93 -0.54 2.81 11.96
N CYS A 94 0.47 3.61 11.61
CA CYS A 94 0.30 4.83 10.82
C CYS A 94 1.23 4.86 9.59
N GLN A 95 2.48 5.31 9.72
CA GLN A 95 3.46 5.45 8.63
C GLN A 95 4.88 5.39 9.21
N VAL A 96 5.80 4.66 8.57
CA VAL A 96 7.20 4.62 9.01
C VAL A 96 7.93 5.89 8.57
N PHE A 97 8.31 6.71 9.54
CA PHE A 97 9.08 7.94 9.33
C PHE A 97 10.54 7.76 9.76
N SER A 98 11.48 8.21 8.93
CA SER A 98 12.91 8.25 9.23
C SER A 98 13.46 9.66 9.10
N LYS A 99 14.01 10.20 10.20
CA LYS A 99 14.64 11.52 10.22
C LYS A 99 15.89 11.58 9.36
N SER A 100 16.71 10.54 9.35
CA SER A 100 17.92 10.48 8.51
C SER A 100 17.58 10.51 7.02
N LYS A 101 16.53 9.78 6.62
CA LYS A 101 16.00 9.83 5.25
C LYS A 101 15.38 11.19 4.93
N SER A 102 14.70 11.82 5.88
CA SER A 102 14.14 13.17 5.70
C SER A 102 15.24 14.21 5.41
N ASP A 103 16.37 14.11 6.11
CA ASP A 103 17.51 15.03 5.94
C ASP A 103 18.31 14.73 4.67
N ASN A 104 18.49 13.45 4.33
CA ASN A 104 19.23 13.00 3.15
C ASN A 104 18.40 11.99 2.33
N PRO A 105 17.36 12.45 1.62
CA PRO A 105 16.49 11.54 0.89
C PRO A 105 17.20 10.97 -0.35
N PRO A 106 17.03 9.67 -0.65
CA PRO A 106 17.48 9.10 -1.91
C PRO A 106 16.93 9.89 -3.10
N SER A 107 17.76 10.10 -4.13
CA SER A 107 17.46 10.99 -5.26
C SER A 107 16.15 10.63 -5.97
N ALA A 108 15.90 9.34 -6.23
CA ALA A 108 14.68 8.86 -6.88
C ALA A 108 13.42 9.13 -6.03
N TRP A 109 13.51 8.92 -4.71
CA TRP A 109 12.41 9.22 -3.78
C TRP A 109 12.15 10.73 -3.73
N LYS A 110 13.19 11.53 -3.53
CA LYS A 110 13.09 12.99 -3.52
C LYS A 110 12.44 13.50 -4.80
N LYS A 111 12.88 13.00 -5.96
CA LYS A 111 12.31 13.34 -7.26
C LYS A 111 10.83 12.98 -7.36
N ALA A 112 10.41 11.80 -6.89
CA ALA A 112 9.00 11.40 -6.91
C ALA A 112 8.12 12.31 -6.02
N VAL A 113 8.62 12.70 -4.85
CA VAL A 113 7.94 13.64 -3.95
C VAL A 113 7.84 15.03 -4.61
N ASP A 114 8.91 15.50 -5.25
CA ASP A 114 8.97 16.80 -5.93
C ASP A 114 8.10 16.85 -7.19
N ASP A 115 8.18 15.85 -8.06
CA ASP A 115 7.39 15.73 -9.31
C ASP A 115 5.87 15.70 -9.03
N THR A 116 5.48 15.27 -7.83
CA THR A 116 4.07 15.18 -7.40
C THR A 116 3.70 16.27 -6.41
N LYS A 117 4.50 17.34 -6.33
CA LYS A 117 4.20 18.48 -5.45
C LYS A 117 2.77 18.96 -5.68
N SER A 118 2.09 19.21 -4.58
CA SER A 118 0.68 19.62 -4.55
C SER A 118 -0.37 18.61 -5.03
N MET A 119 0.01 17.37 -5.33
CA MET A 119 -0.95 16.33 -5.74
C MET A 119 -1.43 15.49 -4.56
N ILE A 120 -2.75 15.36 -4.41
CA ILE A 120 -3.43 14.46 -3.47
C ILE A 120 -4.58 13.70 -4.14
N LEU A 121 -5.12 12.68 -3.47
CA LEU A 121 -6.35 12.02 -3.89
C LEU A 121 -7.57 12.94 -3.67
N ASN A 122 -8.55 12.89 -4.57
CA ASN A 122 -9.74 13.76 -4.49
C ASN A 122 -10.59 13.52 -3.23
N ASN A 123 -10.56 12.31 -2.66
CA ASN A 123 -11.16 11.99 -1.37
C ASN A 123 -10.09 11.59 -0.34
N PRO A 124 -9.65 12.51 0.53
CA PRO A 124 -8.44 12.31 1.31
C PRO A 124 -8.64 11.43 2.56
N THR A 125 -9.87 10.94 2.78
CA THR A 125 -10.23 10.04 3.90
C THR A 125 -9.79 8.59 3.69
N ASN A 126 -9.55 8.16 2.45
CA ASN A 126 -9.11 6.80 2.13
C ASN A 126 -7.77 6.82 1.40
N SER A 127 -6.68 6.95 2.15
CA SER A 127 -5.29 6.97 1.63
C SER A 127 -4.39 5.88 2.21
N GLN A 128 -4.99 4.90 2.90
CA GLN A 128 -4.26 3.80 3.53
C GLN A 128 -3.51 2.97 2.49
N TYR A 129 -2.33 2.51 2.87
CA TYR A 129 -1.51 1.61 2.08
C TYR A 129 -0.84 0.58 2.99
N SER A 130 -0.41 -0.54 2.42
CA SER A 130 0.35 -1.57 3.09
C SER A 130 1.40 -2.13 2.13
N SER A 131 2.38 -2.86 2.67
CA SER A 131 3.39 -3.53 1.84
C SER A 131 2.74 -4.45 0.80
N THR A 132 1.84 -5.31 1.26
CA THR A 132 1.18 -6.37 0.49
C THR A 132 -0.26 -6.50 1.01
N THR A 133 -1.23 -6.70 0.12
CA THR A 133 -2.65 -6.92 0.45
C THR A 133 -3.12 -8.33 0.12
N GLY A 134 -2.22 -9.18 -0.38
CA GLY A 134 -2.54 -10.54 -0.80
C GLY A 134 -3.22 -10.58 -2.16
N GLY A 135 -3.29 -9.48 -2.91
CA GLY A 135 -3.85 -9.44 -4.27
C GLY A 135 -5.36 -9.31 -4.38
N TYR A 136 -6.12 -9.22 -3.28
CA TYR A 136 -7.53 -8.81 -3.29
C TYR A 136 -7.73 -7.51 -2.53
N LEU A 137 -8.63 -6.65 -3.01
CA LEU A 137 -9.00 -5.39 -2.38
C LEU A 137 -10.52 -5.27 -2.34
N ASN A 138 -11.08 -4.88 -1.19
CA ASN A 138 -12.53 -4.76 -1.02
C ASN A 138 -13.21 -3.87 -2.07
N GLN A 139 -12.53 -2.80 -2.51
CA GLN A 139 -13.08 -1.85 -3.48
C GLN A 139 -12.71 -2.17 -4.93
N SER A 140 -11.67 -2.97 -5.16
CA SER A 140 -11.07 -3.14 -6.50
C SER A 140 -11.03 -4.57 -7.00
N GLY A 141 -11.47 -5.52 -6.18
CA GLY A 141 -11.41 -6.94 -6.49
C GLY A 141 -9.97 -7.45 -6.58
N TRP A 142 -9.77 -8.43 -7.45
CA TRP A 142 -8.47 -9.05 -7.68
C TRP A 142 -7.52 -8.13 -8.45
N ASP A 143 -6.33 -7.91 -7.89
CA ASP A 143 -5.25 -7.09 -8.43
C ASP A 143 -4.39 -7.88 -9.41
N VAL A 144 -4.98 -8.21 -10.56
CA VAL A 144 -4.41 -9.14 -11.55
C VAL A 144 -4.46 -8.58 -12.96
N SER A 145 -3.57 -9.10 -13.80
CA SER A 145 -3.56 -8.88 -15.26
C SER A 145 -4.10 -10.06 -16.06
N GLY A 146 -4.46 -11.17 -15.39
CA GLY A 146 -4.82 -12.43 -16.05
C GLY A 146 -5.26 -13.49 -15.05
N LYS A 147 -4.69 -14.70 -15.12
CA LYS A 147 -5.07 -15.84 -14.28
C LYS A 147 -4.57 -15.67 -12.86
N TRP A 148 -5.49 -15.64 -11.91
CA TRP A 148 -5.16 -15.74 -10.49
C TRP A 148 -4.59 -17.14 -10.16
N PRO A 149 -3.56 -17.25 -9.29
CA PRO A 149 -2.77 -16.18 -8.66
C PRO A 149 -1.55 -15.74 -9.51
N GLN A 150 -1.30 -16.40 -10.64
CA GLN A 150 -0.06 -16.27 -11.42
C GLN A 150 0.16 -14.85 -11.94
N ASP A 151 -0.92 -14.20 -12.35
CA ASP A 151 -0.90 -12.87 -12.94
C ASP A 151 -1.20 -11.74 -11.95
N SER A 152 -1.14 -12.03 -10.64
CA SER A 152 -1.19 -11.01 -9.58
C SER A 152 -0.02 -10.05 -9.71
N TYR A 153 -0.30 -8.74 -9.62
CA TYR A 153 0.74 -7.73 -9.68
C TYR A 153 1.72 -7.82 -8.50
N GLU A 154 1.24 -8.17 -7.30
CA GLU A 154 2.11 -8.40 -6.14
C GLU A 154 3.06 -9.57 -6.33
N LYS A 155 2.57 -10.66 -6.94
CA LYS A 155 3.38 -11.81 -7.27
C LYS A 155 4.45 -11.45 -8.30
N LYS A 156 4.03 -10.82 -9.41
CA LYS A 156 4.92 -10.37 -10.49
C LYS A 156 6.00 -9.41 -9.97
N ALA A 157 5.65 -8.57 -8.99
CA ALA A 157 6.56 -7.65 -8.34
C ALA A 157 7.54 -8.30 -7.35
N GLY A 158 7.38 -9.60 -7.08
CA GLY A 158 8.21 -10.37 -6.16
C GLY A 158 7.93 -10.11 -4.69
N SER A 159 6.68 -9.84 -4.29
CA SER A 159 6.35 -9.65 -2.87
C SER A 159 6.70 -10.91 -2.06
N PRO A 160 7.56 -10.80 -1.03
CA PRO A 160 7.90 -11.93 -0.16
C PRO A 160 6.72 -12.35 0.72
N TRP A 161 5.71 -11.48 0.84
CA TRP A 161 4.53 -11.69 1.66
C TRP A 161 3.31 -12.17 0.85
N PHE A 162 3.40 -12.18 -0.49
CA PHE A 162 2.24 -12.47 -1.34
C PHE A 162 1.57 -13.79 -0.97
N TYR A 163 2.36 -14.86 -0.79
CA TYR A 163 1.81 -16.15 -0.38
C TYR A 163 1.62 -16.25 1.13
N LYS A 164 2.54 -15.72 1.96
CA LYS A 164 2.45 -15.80 3.43
C LYS A 164 1.16 -15.20 3.97
N ALA A 165 0.69 -14.11 3.37
CA ALA A 165 -0.60 -13.49 3.71
C ALA A 165 -1.81 -14.45 3.60
N TRP A 166 -1.68 -15.58 2.89
CA TRP A 166 -2.77 -16.55 2.69
C TRP A 166 -2.70 -17.78 3.60
N TYR A 167 -1.59 -18.08 4.30
CA TYR A 167 -1.46 -19.40 4.96
C TYR A 167 -0.75 -19.44 6.31
N THR A 168 -0.09 -18.36 6.73
CA THR A 168 0.54 -18.30 8.06
C THR A 168 -0.40 -17.59 9.05
N GLN A 169 -0.43 -18.05 10.30
CA GLN A 169 -1.29 -17.46 11.35
C GLN A 169 -0.99 -15.96 11.58
N THR A 170 0.25 -15.54 11.33
CA THR A 170 0.67 -14.13 11.40
C THR A 170 1.56 -13.76 10.22
N TYR A 171 2.03 -12.51 10.17
CA TYR A 171 3.01 -12.04 9.19
C TYR A 171 4.44 -12.57 9.41
N ARG A 172 4.71 -13.38 10.45
CA ARG A 172 6.06 -13.91 10.73
C ARG A 172 6.30 -15.24 10.05
N ASP A 173 7.50 -15.41 9.49
CA ASP A 173 7.94 -16.61 8.77
C ASP A 173 7.94 -17.89 9.61
N ASN A 174 8.12 -17.74 10.93
CA ASN A 174 8.10 -18.84 11.89
C ASN A 174 6.74 -19.07 12.54
N SER A 175 5.70 -18.32 12.12
CA SER A 175 4.37 -18.49 12.69
C SER A 175 3.69 -19.73 12.14
N SER A 176 2.80 -20.31 12.96
CA SER A 176 2.13 -21.57 12.64
C SER A 176 1.47 -21.51 11.26
N THR A 177 1.71 -22.52 10.44
CA THR A 177 0.99 -22.75 9.18
C THR A 177 -0.30 -23.55 9.41
N CYS A 178 -0.67 -23.77 10.67
CA CYS A 178 -1.77 -24.64 11.10
C CYS A 178 -1.68 -26.04 10.48
N GLY A 179 -0.45 -26.59 10.41
CA GLY A 179 -0.18 -27.92 9.87
C GLY A 179 -0.13 -28.01 8.34
N ARG A 180 -0.26 -26.89 7.62
CA ARG A 180 -0.25 -26.86 6.15
C ARG A 180 1.17 -26.72 5.59
N SER A 181 1.47 -27.49 4.55
CA SER A 181 2.71 -27.35 3.77
C SER A 181 2.55 -26.39 2.57
N THR A 182 1.32 -26.05 2.20
CA THR A 182 1.01 -25.14 1.09
C THR A 182 -0.16 -24.22 1.44
N PRO A 183 -0.27 -23.04 0.81
CA PRO A 183 -1.43 -22.15 0.97
C PRO A 183 -2.72 -22.66 0.33
N TRP A 184 -2.67 -23.77 -0.42
CA TRP A 184 -3.79 -24.28 -1.21
C TRP A 184 -4.59 -25.31 -0.44
N LEU A 185 -5.91 -25.31 -0.65
CA LEU A 185 -6.79 -26.40 -0.23
C LEU A 185 -6.42 -27.67 -0.99
N ASN A 186 -6.43 -28.80 -0.29
CA ASN A 186 -6.40 -30.10 -0.93
C ASN A 186 -7.79 -30.41 -1.54
N LYS A 187 -7.87 -31.51 -2.31
CA LYS A 187 -9.13 -31.88 -2.98
C LYS A 187 -10.27 -32.17 -2.01
N GLU A 188 -9.97 -32.76 -0.86
CA GLU A 188 -10.94 -33.14 0.17
C GLU A 188 -11.49 -31.89 0.87
N GLU A 189 -10.62 -30.99 1.32
CA GLU A 189 -11.01 -29.72 1.95
C GLU A 189 -11.87 -28.85 1.02
N MET A 190 -11.52 -28.79 -0.27
CA MET A 190 -12.34 -28.09 -1.27
C MET A 190 -13.70 -28.78 -1.45
N ALA A 191 -13.73 -30.11 -1.49
CA ALA A 191 -14.97 -30.86 -1.57
C ALA A 191 -15.87 -30.61 -0.36
N ASP A 192 -15.31 -30.57 0.84
CA ASP A 192 -16.03 -30.28 2.08
C ASP A 192 -16.66 -28.89 2.07
N ILE A 193 -15.94 -27.86 1.63
CA ILE A 193 -16.49 -26.50 1.49
C ILE A 193 -17.65 -26.46 0.49
N VAL A 194 -17.48 -27.09 -0.68
CA VAL A 194 -18.53 -27.16 -1.71
C VAL A 194 -19.75 -27.94 -1.21
N ASN A 195 -19.54 -29.03 -0.48
CA ASN A 195 -20.60 -29.84 0.09
C ASN A 195 -21.34 -29.10 1.20
N ALA A 196 -20.64 -28.41 2.09
CA ALA A 196 -21.22 -27.56 3.12
C ALA A 196 -22.11 -26.46 2.51
N TRP A 197 -21.65 -25.79 1.45
CA TRP A 197 -22.46 -24.82 0.72
C TRP A 197 -23.69 -25.43 0.06
N LYS A 198 -23.58 -26.63 -0.52
CA LYS A 198 -24.73 -27.35 -1.10
C LYS A 198 -25.78 -27.70 -0.05
N VAL A 199 -25.34 -28.16 1.13
CA VAL A 199 -26.24 -28.43 2.27
C VAL A 199 -26.93 -27.14 2.69
N TRP A 200 -26.19 -26.06 2.93
CA TRP A 200 -26.78 -24.77 3.34
C TRP A 200 -27.80 -24.19 2.33
N ARG A 201 -27.61 -24.43 1.02
CA ARG A 201 -28.51 -23.96 -0.04
C ARG A 201 -29.77 -24.81 -0.22
N LYS A 202 -29.74 -26.08 0.18
CA LYS A 202 -30.76 -27.09 -0.19
C LYS A 202 -31.38 -27.84 0.98
N GLY A 203 -30.76 -27.81 2.15
CA GLY A 203 -31.30 -28.30 3.42
C GLY A 203 -31.84 -27.14 4.23
#